data_AF-A0A0T6AGB2-F1
#
_entry.id   AF-A0A0T6AGB2-F1
#
_cell.length_a   1.000
_cell.length_b   1.000
_cell.length_c   1.000
_cell.angle_alpha   90.00
_cell.angle_beta   90.00
_cell.angle_gamma   90.00
#
_symmetry.space_group_name_H-M   'P 1'
#
loop_
_entity.id
_entity.type
_entity.pdbx_description
1 polymer ?
#
loop_
_entity_poly.entity_id
_entity_poly.type
_entity_poly.pdbx_seq_one_letter_code
_entity_poly.pdbx_strand_id
1 'polypeptide(L)' 'MALEYMEKIVMFKETPEGLTTDMEWLHEAGQEGWELVSAIPLIAPNRDGIAYGTVGSHMILKRQKKVL' A
#
# COMPACT_ATOMS: atom_id res chain seq x y z
N MET A 1 -21.99 14.68 4.46
CA MET A 1 -20.68 14.03 4.72
C MET A 1 -20.08 13.67 3.38
N ALA A 2 -18.91 14.20 3.05
CA ALA A 2 -18.19 13.84 1.82
C ALA A 2 -16.93 13.07 2.23
N LEU A 3 -16.57 12.05 1.44
CA LEU A 3 -15.36 11.26 1.66
C LEU A 3 -14.31 11.62 0.61
N GLU A 4 -13.06 11.61 1.03
CA GLU A 4 -11.90 11.65 0.14
C GLU A 4 -11.24 10.28 0.14
N TYR A 5 -10.70 9.89 -1.01
CA TYR A 5 -9.97 8.65 -1.19
C TYR A 5 -8.59 8.94 -1.76
N MET A 6 -7.60 8.19 -1.29
CA MET A 6 -6.25 8.15 -1.81
C MET A 6 -5.89 6.70 -2.08
N GLU A 7 -5.23 6.44 -3.20
CA GLU A 7 -4.64 5.13 -3.47
C GLU A 7 -3.14 5.23 -3.65
N LYS A 8 -2.43 4.17 -3.26
CA LYS A 8 -0.99 4.05 -3.47
C LYS A 8 -0.63 2.60 -3.77
N ILE A 9 0.05 2.40 -4.88
CA ILE A 9 0.71 1.13 -5.19
C ILE A 9 2.14 1.21 -4.64
N VAL A 10 2.51 0.26 -3.81
CA VAL A 10 3.85 0.14 -3.24
C VAL A 10 4.45 -1.18 -3.71
N MET A 11 5.56 -1.09 -4.44
CA MET A 11 6.34 -2.26 -4.85
C MET A 11 7.43 -2.54 -3.83
N PHE A 12 7.61 -3.81 -3.51
CA PHE A 12 8.69 -4.26 -2.64
C PHE A 12 10.00 -4.30 -3.42
N LYS A 13 11.08 -4.05 -2.71
CA LYS A 13 12.45 -4.09 -3.22
C LYS A 13 13.14 -5.31 -2.66
N GLU A 14 14.03 -5.88 -3.47
CA GLU A 14 14.87 -6.99 -3.05
C GLU A 14 15.92 -6.52 -2.04
N THR A 15 15.95 -7.17 -0.88
CA THR A 15 16.97 -7.02 0.16
C THR A 15 17.48 -8.40 0.57
N PRO A 16 18.61 -8.49 1.29
CA PRO A 16 19.11 -9.77 1.80
C PRO A 16 18.12 -10.54 2.68
N GLU A 17 17.18 -9.83 3.31
CA GLU A 17 16.12 -10.37 4.18
C GLU A 17 14.85 -10.77 3.41
N GLY A 18 14.76 -10.44 2.12
CA GLY A 18 13.62 -10.75 1.24
C GLY A 18 13.06 -9.51 0.54
N LEU A 19 11.80 -9.61 0.10
CA LEU A 19 11.10 -8.48 -0.53
C LEU A 19 10.49 -7.58 0.54
N THR A 20 11.03 -6.37 0.68
CA THR A 20 10.59 -5.40 1.68
C THR A 20 10.50 -3.99 1.12
N THR A 21 9.79 -3.10 1.80
CA THR A 21 9.74 -1.66 1.47
C THR A 21 9.55 -0.86 2.75
N ASP A 22 10.02 0.38 2.72
CA ASP A 22 9.68 1.34 3.75
C ASP A 22 8.21 1.80 3.63
N MET A 23 7.57 1.96 4.78
CA MET A 23 6.15 2.24 4.96
C MET A 23 5.90 3.50 5.83
N GLU A 24 6.93 4.33 6.08
CA GLU A 24 6.81 5.58 6.85
C GLU A 24 5.67 6.49 6.37
N TRP A 25 5.46 6.56 5.05
CA TRP A 25 4.36 7.35 4.45
C TRP A 25 2.97 6.97 4.97
N LEU A 26 2.75 5.72 5.39
CA LEU A 26 1.47 5.27 5.92
C LEU A 26 1.23 5.84 7.33
N HIS A 27 2.31 6.02 8.09
CA HIS A 27 2.27 6.70 9.38
C HIS A 27 1.92 8.18 9.21
N GLU A 28 2.61 8.88 8.29
CA GLU A 28 2.32 10.28 7.94
C GLU A 28 0.85 10.45 7.49
N ALA A 29 0.37 9.56 6.61
CA ALA A 29 -1.03 9.58 6.17
C ALA A 29 -2.01 9.43 7.35
N GLY A 30 -1.70 8.55 8.30
CA GLY A 30 -2.48 8.39 9.54
C GLY A 30 -2.53 9.68 10.38
N GLN A 31 -1.41 10.41 10.49
CA GLN A 31 -1.36 11.70 11.20
C GLN A 31 -2.24 12.77 10.53
N GLU A 32 -2.41 12.71 9.20
CA GLU A 32 -3.33 13.57 8.45
C GLU A 32 -4.81 13.13 8.50
N GLY A 33 -5.12 12.06 9.25
CA GLY A 33 -6.46 11.53 9.42
C GLY A 33 -6.91 10.62 8.27
N TRP A 34 -5.98 10.10 7.46
CA TRP A 34 -6.28 9.03 6.52
C TRP A 34 -6.38 7.69 7.25
N GLU A 35 -7.42 6.93 6.93
CA GLU A 35 -7.67 5.59 7.44
C GLU A 35 -7.46 4.57 6.32
N LEU A 36 -6.63 3.55 6.55
CA LEU A 36 -6.47 2.43 5.63
C LEU A 36 -7.76 1.61 5.57
N VAL A 37 -8.30 1.42 4.37
CA VAL A 37 -9.55 0.67 4.14
C VAL A 37 -9.38 -0.55 3.26
N SER A 38 -8.29 -0.62 2.50
CA SER A 38 -7.95 -1.80 1.71
C SER A 38 -6.44 -1.92 1.56
N ALA A 39 -5.94 -3.14 1.57
CA ALA A 39 -4.57 -3.49 1.22
C ALA A 39 -4.61 -4.79 0.39
N ILE A 40 -4.35 -4.67 -0.90
CA ILE A 40 -4.47 -5.76 -1.87
C ILE A 40 -3.06 -6.20 -2.25
N PRO A 41 -2.66 -7.46 -2.00
CA PRO A 41 -1.35 -7.95 -2.37
C PRO A 41 -1.19 -7.96 -3.90
N LEU A 42 -0.07 -7.44 -4.38
CA LEU A 42 0.32 -7.55 -5.78
C LEU A 42 1.13 -8.82 -5.96
N ILE A 43 0.63 -9.73 -6.77
CA ILE A 43 1.22 -11.06 -6.95
C ILE A 43 1.88 -11.15 -8.32
N ALA A 44 3.13 -11.60 -8.36
CA ALA A 44 3.86 -11.83 -9.61
C ALA A 44 4.59 -13.17 -9.59
N PRO A 45 4.81 -13.79 -10.76
CA PRO A 45 5.63 -14.99 -10.85
C PRO A 45 7.10 -14.67 -10.55
N ASN A 46 7.82 -15.66 -10.01
CA ASN A 46 9.28 -15.63 -9.97
C ASN A 46 9.85 -15.71 -11.40
N ARG A 47 11.17 -15.47 -11.54
CA ARG A 47 11.86 -15.45 -12.84
C ARG A 47 11.61 -16.69 -13.70
N ASP A 48 11.41 -17.84 -13.05
CA ASP A 48 11.19 -19.12 -13.71
C ASP A 48 9.71 -19.38 -14.06
N GLY A 49 8.78 -18.55 -13.58
CA GLY A 49 7.33 -18.72 -13.82
C GLY A 49 6.68 -19.85 -13.02
N ILE A 50 7.40 -20.43 -12.05
CA ILE A 50 6.98 -21.65 -11.33
C ILE A 50 6.27 -21.31 -10.03
N ALA A 51 6.67 -20.22 -9.36
CA ALA A 51 6.13 -19.81 -8.08
C ALA A 51 5.60 -18.37 -8.15
N TYR A 52 4.53 -18.09 -7.41
CA TYR A 52 3.96 -16.75 -7.29
C TYR A 52 4.21 -16.20 -5.88
N GLY A 53 4.62 -14.95 -5.80
CA GLY A 53 4.89 -14.27 -4.54
C GLY A 53 4.31 -12.87 -4.50
N THR A 54 4.16 -12.35 -3.28
CA THR A 54 3.76 -10.95 -3.08
C THR A 54 4.95 -10.05 -3.37
N VAL A 55 4.80 -9.19 -4.38
CA VAL A 55 5.80 -8.23 -4.84
C VAL A 55 5.45 -6.79 -4.49
N GLY A 56 4.31 -6.57 -3.86
CA GLY A 56 3.86 -5.24 -3.46
C GLY A 56 2.46 -5.25 -2.87
N SER A 57 1.91 -4.07 -2.66
CA SER A 57 0.54 -3.89 -2.20
C SER A 57 -0.09 -2.65 -2.82
N HIS A 58 -1.34 -2.77 -3.26
CA HIS A 58 -2.20 -1.65 -3.61
C HIS A 58 -3.04 -1.28 -2.39
N MET A 59 -2.80 -0.10 -1.86
CA MET A 59 -3.45 0.39 -0.65
C MET A 59 -4.43 1.49 -0.99
N ILE A 60 -5.60 1.44 -0.36
CA ILE A 60 -6.64 2.47 -0.47
C ILE A 60 -6.89 3.01 0.93
N LEU A 61 -6.87 4.33 1.04
CA LEU A 61 -7.18 5.06 2.25
C LEU A 61 -8.40 5.94 2.02
N LYS A 62 -9.15 6.20 3.09
CA LYS A 62 -10.25 7.17 3.10
C LYS A 62 -10.03 8.20 4.20
N ARG A 63 -10.64 9.37 4.07
CA ARG A 63 -10.87 10.28 5.20
C ARG A 63 -12.16 11.07 5.03
N GLN A 64 -12.65 11.63 6.12
CA GLN A 64 -13.74 12.61 6.04
C GLN A 64 -13.22 13.89 5.37
N LYS A 65 -13.92 14.34 4.32
CA LYS A 65 -13.66 15.64 3.72
C LYS A 65 -14.03 16.71 4.73
N LYS A 66 -13.06 17.53 5.14
CA LYS A 66 -13.36 18.75 5.91
C LYS A 66 -14.16 19.68 5.00
N VAL A 67 -15.46 19.77 5.26
CA VAL A 67 -16.30 20.81 4.66
C VAL A 67 -16.09 22.04 5.53
N LEU A 68 -15.41 23.05 4.97
CA LEU A 68 -15.26 24.37 5.58
C LEU A 68 -16.61 25.08 5.66
#